data_AF-A0A349INK6-F1
#
_entry.id   AF-A0A349INK6-F1
#
_cell.length_a   1.000
_cell.length_b   1.000
_cell.length_c   1.000
_cell.angle_alpha   90.00
_cell.angle_beta   90.00
_cell.angle_gamma   90.00
#
_symmetry.space_group_name_H-M   'P 1'
#
loop_
_entity.id
_entity.type
_entity.pdbx_description
1 polymer ?
#
loop_
_entity_poly.entity_id
_entity_poly.type
_entity_poly.pdbx_seq_one_letter_code
_entity_poly.pdbx_strand_id
1 'polypeptide(L)'
;MKADKIFKNAKIFTSDKDNPQATALVVKDGKFVYVGDEAGLSEYEGDVTDLDGKFIMPGIIDSHVHVTIPVGFEYADIGERLEPNGKQEALDIMAKYIKENPGEKRYRFLLEKRFLNGEDIVKEDLDAICPDAELQIQEGEGHSIWVNSKILDRHGITDDTPDPIPGLAEYVRDKDGHVTGNCIEGAAEIPIILDSGMELTDEQVDAALKRWIDFSVEYGVCA
;
A
#
# COMPACT_ATOMS: atom_id res chain seq x y z
N MET A 1 1.79 -1.75 -46.78
CA MET A 1 0.83 -2.30 -45.81
C MET A 1 0.33 -1.19 -44.90
N LYS A 2 -0.98 -1.05 -44.69
CA LYS A 2 -1.51 -0.02 -43.78
C LYS A 2 -1.20 -0.33 -42.31
N ALA A 3 -0.65 0.66 -41.60
CA ALA A 3 -0.28 0.63 -40.18
C ALA A 3 -0.95 1.76 -39.40
N ASP A 4 -1.00 1.63 -38.06
CA ASP A 4 -1.63 2.61 -37.17
C ASP A 4 -0.67 3.72 -36.76
N LYS A 5 0.59 3.36 -36.47
CA LYS A 5 1.66 4.30 -36.12
C LYS A 5 2.98 3.87 -36.74
N ILE A 6 3.72 4.82 -37.26
CA ILE A 6 5.08 4.65 -37.76
C ILE A 6 5.97 5.64 -37.02
N PHE A 7 7.04 5.17 -36.41
CA PHE A 7 8.04 6.02 -35.75
C PHE A 7 9.39 5.86 -36.46
N LYS A 8 10.09 6.96 -36.65
CA LYS A 8 11.41 7.01 -37.30
C LYS A 8 12.36 7.96 -36.58
N ASN A 9 13.62 7.99 -37.02
CA ASN A 9 14.68 8.84 -36.46
C ASN A 9 14.75 8.70 -34.93
N ALA A 10 14.80 7.47 -34.45
CA ALA A 10 14.85 7.14 -33.03
C ALA A 10 16.12 6.36 -32.67
N LYS A 11 16.44 6.28 -31.38
CA LYS A 11 17.43 5.35 -30.83
C LYS A 11 16.67 4.28 -30.07
N ILE A 12 16.44 3.13 -30.69
CA ILE A 12 15.56 2.09 -30.13
C ILE A 12 16.41 0.97 -29.55
N PHE A 13 16.28 0.71 -28.25
CA PHE A 13 16.76 -0.51 -27.62
C PHE A 13 15.67 -1.58 -27.71
N THR A 14 15.99 -2.74 -28.29
CA THR A 14 15.01 -3.80 -28.58
C THR A 14 14.99 -4.92 -27.55
N SER A 15 16.05 -5.05 -26.74
CA SER A 15 16.34 -6.24 -25.91
C SER A 15 16.52 -7.55 -26.70
N ASP A 16 16.54 -7.50 -28.04
CA ASP A 16 16.89 -8.61 -28.92
C ASP A 16 18.41 -8.68 -29.07
N LYS A 17 19.01 -9.86 -28.82
CA LYS A 17 20.45 -10.06 -28.93
C LYS A 17 20.94 -9.99 -30.37
N ASP A 18 20.10 -10.39 -31.33
CA ASP A 18 20.46 -10.44 -32.73
C ASP A 18 20.28 -9.07 -33.40
N ASN A 19 19.33 -8.26 -32.89
CA ASN A 19 19.04 -6.91 -33.39
C ASN A 19 18.93 -5.90 -32.24
N PRO A 20 20.03 -5.60 -31.50
CA PRO A 20 19.97 -4.84 -30.24
C PRO A 20 19.60 -3.36 -30.40
N GLN A 21 19.69 -2.83 -31.62
CA GLN A 21 19.38 -1.45 -31.93
C GLN A 21 18.52 -1.34 -33.20
N ALA A 22 17.61 -0.38 -33.19
CA ALA A 22 16.80 0.00 -34.34
C ALA A 22 16.64 1.52 -34.39
N THR A 23 16.23 2.04 -35.56
CA THR A 23 15.95 3.46 -35.76
C THR A 23 14.50 3.76 -36.11
N ALA A 24 13.73 2.71 -36.44
CA ALA A 24 12.32 2.81 -36.77
C ALA A 24 11.53 1.61 -36.24
N LEU A 25 10.24 1.84 -35.98
CA LEU A 25 9.27 0.79 -35.66
C LEU A 25 7.90 1.10 -36.25
N VAL A 26 7.12 0.06 -36.50
CA VAL A 26 5.76 0.15 -37.04
C VAL A 26 4.81 -0.64 -36.14
N VAL A 27 3.71 -0.01 -35.75
CA VAL A 27 2.66 -0.60 -34.91
C VAL A 27 1.38 -0.79 -35.71
N LYS A 28 0.78 -1.97 -35.57
CA LYS A 28 -0.54 -2.29 -36.09
C LYS A 28 -1.28 -3.18 -35.11
N ASP A 29 -2.53 -2.84 -34.81
CA ASP A 29 -3.42 -3.59 -33.90
C ASP A 29 -2.74 -3.87 -32.54
N GLY A 30 -2.02 -2.86 -32.02
CA GLY A 30 -1.29 -2.94 -30.75
C GLY A 30 -0.02 -3.80 -30.77
N LYS A 31 0.43 -4.26 -31.93
CA LYS A 31 1.63 -5.11 -32.08
C LYS A 31 2.69 -4.43 -32.95
N PHE A 32 3.96 -4.68 -32.63
CA PHE A 32 5.06 -4.34 -33.52
C PHE A 32 5.04 -5.25 -34.73
N VAL A 33 4.82 -4.68 -35.93
CA VAL A 33 4.87 -5.41 -37.21
C VAL A 33 6.18 -5.18 -37.97
N TYR A 34 7.00 -4.25 -37.48
CA TYR A 34 8.37 -4.00 -37.94
C TYR A 34 9.16 -3.27 -36.84
N VAL A 35 10.41 -3.68 -36.66
CA VAL A 35 11.41 -2.99 -35.83
C VAL A 35 12.75 -3.15 -36.55
N GLY A 36 13.39 -2.05 -36.92
CA GLY A 36 14.60 -2.09 -37.75
C GLY A 36 15.08 -0.72 -38.16
N ASP A 37 15.65 -0.62 -39.36
CA ASP A 37 16.08 0.65 -39.92
C ASP A 37 14.95 1.38 -40.68
N GLU A 38 15.21 2.61 -41.10
CA GLU A 38 14.23 3.40 -41.86
C GLU A 38 14.00 2.89 -43.30
N ALA A 39 14.90 2.06 -43.85
CA ALA A 39 14.75 1.56 -45.21
C ALA A 39 13.56 0.61 -45.33
N GLY A 40 13.29 -0.20 -44.29
CA GLY A 40 12.11 -1.08 -44.25
C GLY A 40 10.77 -0.35 -44.12
N LEU A 41 10.76 0.98 -43.89
CA LEU A 41 9.51 1.75 -43.79
C LEU A 41 8.77 1.90 -45.12
N SER A 42 9.44 1.71 -46.27
CA SER A 42 8.80 1.81 -47.59
C SER A 42 7.68 0.79 -47.81
N GLU A 43 7.69 -0.30 -47.05
CA GLU A 43 6.68 -1.35 -47.09
C GLU A 43 5.39 -0.96 -46.34
N TYR A 44 5.36 0.18 -45.64
CA TYR A 44 4.28 0.57 -44.74
C TYR A 44 3.72 1.96 -45.09
N GLU A 45 2.41 2.13 -44.88
CA GLU A 45 1.69 3.39 -45.06
C GLU A 45 0.90 3.69 -43.78
N GLY A 46 1.00 4.90 -43.24
CA GLY A 46 0.36 5.27 -41.98
C GLY A 46 0.78 6.65 -41.49
N ASP A 47 0.38 7.01 -40.27
CA ASP A 47 0.81 8.25 -39.62
C ASP A 47 2.28 8.13 -39.17
N VAL A 48 3.13 9.02 -39.68
CA VAL A 48 4.58 8.97 -39.45
C VAL A 48 4.97 10.06 -38.46
N THR A 49 5.51 9.63 -37.32
CA THR A 49 6.09 10.51 -36.31
C THR A 49 7.61 10.44 -36.36
N ASP A 50 8.26 11.57 -36.60
CA ASP A 50 9.69 11.75 -36.43
C ASP A 50 10.01 12.00 -34.95
N LEU A 51 10.85 11.17 -34.35
CA LEU A 51 11.16 11.26 -32.92
C LEU A 51 12.34 12.18 -32.60
N ASP A 52 12.99 12.77 -33.61
CA ASP A 52 14.11 13.72 -33.43
C ASP A 52 15.26 13.14 -32.59
N GLY A 53 15.65 11.90 -32.89
CA GLY A 53 16.74 11.19 -32.22
C GLY A 53 16.44 10.76 -30.78
N LYS A 54 15.18 10.88 -30.31
CA LYS A 54 14.76 10.42 -28.97
C LYS A 54 14.95 8.92 -28.81
N PHE A 55 15.10 8.51 -27.55
CA PHE A 55 15.30 7.13 -27.17
C PHE A 55 13.97 6.40 -26.96
N ILE A 56 13.91 5.14 -27.37
CA ILE A 56 12.81 4.21 -27.08
C ILE A 56 13.40 2.96 -26.43
N MET A 57 12.74 2.48 -25.39
CA MET A 57 12.99 1.18 -24.77
C MET A 57 11.66 0.44 -24.55
N PRO A 58 11.69 -0.88 -24.29
CA PRO A 58 10.52 -1.59 -23.80
C PRO A 58 9.99 -0.93 -22.52
N GLY A 59 8.68 -0.94 -22.35
CA GLY A 59 8.05 -0.53 -21.08
C GLY A 59 8.59 -1.37 -19.92
N ILE A 60 8.62 -0.78 -18.74
CA ILE A 60 9.08 -1.45 -17.52
C ILE A 60 8.04 -2.53 -17.16
N ILE A 61 8.55 -3.69 -16.73
CA ILE A 61 7.74 -4.77 -16.18
C ILE A 61 8.05 -4.86 -14.69
N ASP A 62 7.05 -4.65 -13.85
CA ASP A 62 7.13 -4.93 -12.42
C ASP A 62 6.68 -6.37 -12.16
N SER A 63 7.64 -7.26 -11.95
CA SER A 63 7.36 -8.68 -11.78
C SER A 63 6.66 -9.04 -10.46
N HIS A 64 6.60 -8.14 -9.48
CA HIS A 64 5.99 -8.42 -8.19
C HIS A 64 5.47 -7.15 -7.52
N VAL A 65 4.15 -6.98 -7.54
CA VAL A 65 3.47 -5.88 -6.86
C VAL A 65 2.21 -6.35 -6.14
N HIS A 66 1.91 -5.70 -5.01
CA HIS A 66 0.69 -5.93 -4.26
C HIS A 66 -0.34 -4.84 -4.57
N VAL A 67 -0.98 -4.89 -5.75
CA VAL A 67 -1.88 -3.81 -6.22
C VAL A 67 -3.07 -3.52 -5.31
N THR A 68 -3.54 -4.51 -4.55
CA THR A 68 -4.70 -4.39 -3.66
C THR A 68 -4.36 -3.86 -2.27
N ILE A 69 -3.10 -3.93 -1.85
CA ILE A 69 -2.69 -3.43 -0.53
C ILE A 69 -2.81 -1.89 -0.47
N PRO A 70 -2.29 -1.12 -1.44
CA PRO A 70 -2.49 0.33 -1.51
C PRO A 70 -3.97 0.73 -1.62
N VAL A 71 -4.81 -0.07 -2.29
CA VAL A 71 -6.27 0.17 -2.33
C VAL A 71 -6.85 0.11 -0.91
N GLY A 72 -6.46 -0.91 -0.14
CA GLY A 72 -6.82 -1.03 1.27
C GLY A 72 -6.35 0.18 2.08
N PHE A 73 -5.12 0.65 1.86
CA PHE A 73 -4.58 1.83 2.56
C PHE A 73 -5.16 3.16 2.12
N GLU A 74 -5.55 3.33 0.86
CA GLU A 74 -6.17 4.57 0.36
C GLU A 74 -7.49 4.86 1.07
N TYR A 75 -8.24 3.80 1.37
CA TYR A 75 -9.49 3.89 2.12
C TYR A 75 -9.33 3.50 3.59
N ALA A 76 -8.12 3.11 4.02
CA ALA A 76 -7.83 2.94 5.43
C ALA A 76 -7.69 4.33 6.04
N ASP A 77 -8.60 4.64 6.95
CA ASP A 77 -8.33 5.65 7.95
C ASP A 77 -7.12 5.17 8.77
N ILE A 78 -5.96 5.81 8.60
CA ILE A 78 -4.75 5.54 9.38
C ILE A 78 -4.68 6.40 10.66
N GLY A 79 -5.71 7.21 10.90
CA GLY A 79 -5.85 8.01 12.10
C GLY A 79 -4.99 9.28 12.16
N GLU A 80 -5.09 9.96 13.29
CA GLU A 80 -4.31 11.17 13.56
C GLU A 80 -2.88 10.84 13.98
N ARG A 81 -1.90 11.55 13.41
CA ARG A 81 -0.48 11.39 13.79
C ARG A 81 -0.18 12.10 15.09
N LEU A 82 0.41 11.38 16.04
CA LEU A 82 0.77 11.84 17.36
C LEU A 82 2.29 12.00 17.48
N GLU A 83 2.74 13.10 18.09
CA GLU A 83 4.14 13.33 18.46
C GLU A 83 4.27 13.74 19.94
N PRO A 84 3.85 12.86 20.88
CA PRO A 84 3.89 13.17 22.31
C PRO A 84 5.30 13.06 22.88
N ASN A 85 5.50 13.53 24.11
CA ASN A 85 6.69 13.29 24.90
C ASN A 85 6.37 12.42 26.11
N GLY A 86 6.17 11.13 25.87
CA GLY A 86 5.87 10.10 26.86
C GLY A 86 4.44 9.57 26.75
N LYS A 87 4.18 8.47 27.46
CA LYS A 87 2.91 7.74 27.41
C LYS A 87 1.72 8.59 27.85
N GLN A 88 1.84 9.31 28.96
CA GLN A 88 0.72 10.07 29.51
C GLN A 88 0.25 11.17 28.55
N GLU A 89 1.17 11.88 27.89
CA GLU A 89 0.82 12.92 26.92
C GLU A 89 0.11 12.31 25.70
N ALA A 90 0.53 11.13 25.24
CA ALA A 90 -0.16 10.38 24.19
C ALA A 90 -1.63 10.11 24.56
N LEU A 91 -1.86 9.57 25.77
CA LEU A 91 -3.19 9.27 26.29
C LEU A 91 -4.05 10.53 26.43
N ASP A 92 -3.48 11.64 26.89
CA ASP A 92 -4.18 12.91 27.05
C ASP A 92 -4.62 13.50 25.68
N ILE A 93 -3.75 13.44 24.67
CA ILE A 93 -4.07 13.88 23.30
C ILE A 93 -5.20 13.02 22.71
N MET A 94 -5.10 11.69 22.84
CA MET A 94 -6.13 10.78 22.35
C MET A 94 -7.47 10.99 23.07
N ALA A 95 -7.47 11.08 24.40
CA ALA A 95 -8.66 11.32 25.20
C ALA A 95 -9.36 12.63 24.83
N LYS A 96 -8.58 13.69 24.58
CA LYS A 96 -9.11 14.97 24.09
C LYS A 96 -9.76 14.80 22.72
N TYR A 97 -9.08 14.15 21.78
CA TYR A 97 -9.59 13.93 20.43
C TYR A 97 -10.91 13.15 20.44
N ILE A 98 -10.98 12.05 21.20
CA ILE A 98 -12.17 11.21 21.35
C ILE A 98 -13.35 12.04 21.87
N LYS A 99 -13.10 12.88 22.89
CA LYS A 99 -14.12 13.76 23.47
C LYS A 99 -14.62 14.82 22.48
N GLU A 100 -13.73 15.36 21.66
CA GLU A 100 -14.06 16.38 20.66
C GLU A 100 -14.76 15.80 19.43
N ASN A 101 -14.60 14.50 19.16
CA ASN A 101 -15.17 13.78 18.02
C ASN A 101 -16.01 12.58 18.47
N PRO A 102 -17.15 12.77 19.17
CA PRO A 102 -17.95 11.66 19.68
C PRO A 102 -18.70 10.94 18.55
N GLY A 103 -18.93 9.63 18.72
CA GLY A 103 -19.81 8.84 17.85
C GLY A 103 -19.09 7.96 16.82
N GLU A 104 -17.75 7.97 16.81
CA GLU A 104 -16.98 7.06 15.96
C GLU A 104 -17.06 5.62 16.48
N LYS A 105 -17.15 4.67 15.53
CA LYS A 105 -17.12 3.23 15.84
C LYS A 105 -15.72 2.79 16.29
N ARG A 106 -14.69 3.32 15.61
CA ARG A 106 -13.28 3.08 15.90
C ARG A 106 -12.49 4.38 15.79
N TYR A 107 -11.77 4.73 16.84
CA TYR A 107 -10.76 5.78 16.83
C TYR A 107 -9.42 5.20 16.41
N ARG A 108 -8.71 5.93 15.54
CA ARG A 108 -7.41 5.50 15.01
C ARG A 108 -6.36 6.60 15.20
N PHE A 109 -5.14 6.19 15.48
CA PHE A 109 -3.98 7.06 15.64
C PHE A 109 -2.72 6.44 15.03
N LEU A 110 -1.74 7.29 14.69
CA LEU A 110 -0.41 6.88 14.26
C LEU A 110 0.63 7.40 15.27
N LEU A 111 1.44 6.51 15.84
CA LEU A 111 2.41 6.84 16.88
C LEU A 111 3.72 6.06 16.68
N GLU A 112 4.86 6.74 16.75
CA GLU A 112 6.17 6.07 16.74
C GLU A 112 6.62 5.73 18.16
N LYS A 113 7.15 4.52 18.39
CA LYS A 113 7.59 4.06 19.74
C LYS A 113 8.56 5.01 20.42
N ARG A 114 9.41 5.71 19.66
CA ARG A 114 10.38 6.68 20.19
C ARG A 114 9.74 7.80 21.03
N PHE A 115 8.49 8.15 20.76
CA PHE A 115 7.78 9.18 21.50
C PHE A 115 7.29 8.72 22.88
N LEU A 116 7.30 7.41 23.16
CA LEU A 116 6.89 6.85 24.46
C LEU A 116 8.03 6.82 25.50
N ASN A 117 9.25 7.24 25.15
CA ASN A 117 10.39 7.32 26.07
C ASN A 117 10.70 6.00 26.82
N GLY A 118 10.46 4.86 26.17
CA GLY A 118 10.69 3.52 26.73
C GLY A 118 9.55 2.98 27.60
N GLU A 119 8.47 3.74 27.77
CA GLU A 119 7.20 3.22 28.26
C GLU A 119 6.47 2.46 27.16
N ASP A 120 5.48 1.65 27.55
CA ASP A 120 4.60 0.95 26.62
C ASP A 120 3.13 1.20 26.98
N ILE A 121 2.27 1.16 25.97
CA ILE A 121 0.81 1.27 26.10
C ILE A 121 0.25 -0.14 26.20
N VAL A 122 -0.76 -0.33 27.04
CA VAL A 122 -1.55 -1.56 27.14
C VAL A 122 -3.04 -1.27 27.01
N LYS A 123 -3.83 -2.29 26.75
CA LYS A 123 -5.27 -2.20 26.50
C LYS A 123 -6.01 -1.51 27.64
N GLU A 124 -5.57 -1.66 28.89
CA GLU A 124 -6.17 -0.98 30.05
C GLU A 124 -6.03 0.55 29.96
N ASP A 125 -4.93 1.06 29.42
CA ASP A 125 -4.77 2.50 29.21
C ASP A 125 -5.76 3.01 28.16
N LEU A 126 -5.95 2.22 27.10
CA LEU A 126 -6.83 2.54 25.98
C LEU A 126 -8.31 2.42 26.37
N ASP A 127 -8.67 1.39 27.14
CA ASP A 127 -10.00 1.19 27.70
C ASP A 127 -10.38 2.33 28.66
N ALA A 128 -9.41 2.86 29.42
CA ALA A 128 -9.65 3.97 30.35
C ALA A 128 -10.03 5.27 29.64
N ILE A 129 -9.45 5.54 28.46
CA ILE A 129 -9.76 6.77 27.68
C ILE A 129 -10.87 6.55 26.64
N CYS A 130 -11.13 5.30 26.24
CA CYS A 130 -12.08 4.93 25.20
C CYS A 130 -12.91 3.69 25.60
N PRO A 131 -13.78 3.78 26.62
CA PRO A 131 -14.52 2.63 27.14
C PRO A 131 -15.67 2.18 26.24
N ASP A 132 -16.13 3.03 25.31
CA ASP A 132 -17.38 2.83 24.57
C ASP A 132 -17.15 2.49 23.08
N ALA A 133 -15.98 2.77 22.52
CA ALA A 133 -15.63 2.54 21.11
C ALA A 133 -14.32 1.75 20.95
N GLU A 134 -14.07 1.24 19.75
CA GLU A 134 -12.80 0.60 19.42
C GLU A 134 -11.69 1.66 19.36
N LEU A 135 -10.49 1.32 19.81
CA LEU A 135 -9.32 2.21 19.71
C LEU A 135 -8.11 1.42 19.21
N GLN A 136 -7.52 1.89 18.13
CA GLN A 136 -6.35 1.31 17.47
C GLN A 136 -5.28 2.38 17.28
N ILE A 137 -4.03 2.04 17.59
CA ILE A 137 -2.85 2.87 17.31
C ILE A 137 -1.94 2.07 16.37
N GLN A 138 -1.65 2.62 15.20
CA GLN A 138 -0.65 2.08 14.29
C GLN A 138 0.74 2.56 14.69
N GLU A 139 1.71 1.65 14.76
CA GLU A 139 3.12 2.01 14.94
C GLU A 139 3.69 2.57 13.63
N GLY A 140 4.46 3.66 13.71
CA GLY A 140 4.91 4.44 12.54
C GLY A 140 5.81 3.70 11.54
N GLU A 141 6.50 2.63 11.95
CA GLU A 141 7.29 1.77 11.07
C GLU A 141 6.45 0.63 10.45
N GLY A 142 5.20 0.44 10.90
CA GLY A 142 4.28 -0.53 10.30
C GLY A 142 4.52 -1.98 10.70
N HIS A 143 5.03 -2.23 11.92
CA HIS A 143 5.32 -3.57 12.45
C HIS A 143 4.61 -3.90 13.76
N SER A 144 3.76 -2.99 14.26
CA SER A 144 2.93 -3.28 15.42
C SER A 144 1.71 -2.37 15.49
N ILE A 145 0.68 -2.85 16.19
CA ILE A 145 -0.46 -2.05 16.60
C ILE A 145 -0.70 -2.20 18.11
N TRP A 146 -1.26 -1.15 18.72
CA TRP A 146 -1.86 -1.21 20.05
C TRP A 146 -3.37 -1.14 19.91
N VAL A 147 -4.10 -2.03 20.59
CA VAL A 147 -5.55 -2.08 20.53
C VAL A 147 -6.19 -2.24 21.90
N ASN A 148 -7.38 -1.67 22.07
CA ASN A 148 -8.16 -1.81 23.31
C ASN A 148 -8.91 -3.15 23.39
N SER A 149 -9.52 -3.45 24.54
CA SER A 149 -10.15 -4.76 24.79
C SER A 149 -11.29 -5.05 23.80
N LYS A 150 -12.02 -4.03 23.32
CA LYS A 150 -13.10 -4.22 22.35
C LYS A 150 -12.65 -4.80 21.02
N ILE A 151 -11.48 -4.38 20.53
CA ILE A 151 -10.93 -4.94 19.29
C ILE A 151 -10.49 -6.39 19.52
N LEU A 152 -9.83 -6.67 20.66
CA LEU A 152 -9.47 -8.06 21.00
C LEU A 152 -10.70 -8.97 21.06
N ASP A 153 -11.77 -8.52 21.74
CA ASP A 153 -13.04 -9.24 21.84
C ASP A 153 -13.68 -9.49 20.47
N ARG A 154 -13.72 -8.46 19.61
CA ARG A 154 -14.26 -8.56 18.24
C ARG A 154 -13.53 -9.61 17.40
N HIS A 155 -12.22 -9.74 17.59
CA HIS A 155 -11.37 -10.66 16.87
C HIS A 155 -11.20 -12.01 17.58
N GLY A 156 -11.82 -12.20 18.75
CA GLY A 156 -11.73 -13.44 19.53
C GLY A 156 -10.32 -13.72 20.06
N ILE A 157 -9.52 -12.68 20.31
CA ILE A 157 -8.17 -12.78 20.85
C ILE A 157 -8.27 -12.80 22.38
N THR A 158 -7.73 -13.86 22.98
CA THR A 158 -7.77 -14.16 24.41
C THR A 158 -6.37 -14.53 24.89
N ASP A 159 -6.20 -14.66 26.21
CA ASP A 159 -4.94 -15.11 26.83
C ASP A 159 -4.47 -16.48 26.28
N ASP A 160 -5.42 -17.34 25.90
CA ASP A 160 -5.16 -18.68 25.35
C ASP A 160 -4.95 -18.69 23.81
N THR A 161 -5.15 -17.56 23.13
CA THR A 161 -5.05 -17.49 21.66
C THR A 161 -3.59 -17.62 21.21
N PRO A 162 -3.19 -18.69 20.50
CA PRO A 162 -1.80 -18.87 20.12
C PRO A 162 -1.32 -17.76 19.18
N ASP A 163 -0.03 -17.47 19.23
CA ASP A 163 0.61 -16.55 18.31
C ASP A 163 0.46 -17.06 16.86
N PRO A 164 0.11 -16.20 15.89
CA PRO A 164 -0.06 -16.60 14.49
C PRO A 164 1.20 -17.25 13.90
N ILE A 165 2.38 -16.70 14.23
CA ILE A 165 3.68 -17.25 13.86
C ILE A 165 4.61 -17.15 15.08
N PRO A 166 4.74 -18.21 15.89
CA PRO A 166 5.53 -18.18 17.11
C PRO A 166 6.96 -17.69 16.88
N GLY A 167 7.37 -16.66 17.62
CA GLY A 167 8.70 -16.03 17.54
C GLY A 167 8.88 -15.03 16.39
N LEU A 168 7.82 -14.71 15.65
CA LEU A 168 7.81 -13.66 14.62
C LEU A 168 6.60 -12.74 14.77
N ALA A 169 5.38 -13.30 14.74
CA ALA A 169 4.15 -12.55 14.85
C ALA A 169 3.35 -13.01 16.07
N GLU A 170 3.14 -12.12 17.02
CA GLU A 170 2.67 -12.46 18.37
C GLU A 170 1.62 -11.49 18.90
N TYR A 171 0.76 -12.02 19.77
CA TYR A 171 -0.07 -11.23 20.67
C TYR A 171 0.69 -11.10 21.99
N VAL A 172 1.22 -9.90 22.24
CA VAL A 172 2.08 -9.66 23.40
C VAL A 172 1.31 -9.96 24.68
N ARG A 173 1.97 -10.69 25.59
CA ARG A 173 1.46 -10.99 26.91
C ARG A 173 2.32 -10.35 27.98
N ASP A 174 1.68 -9.97 29.08
CA ASP A 174 2.39 -9.56 30.28
C ASP A 174 3.02 -10.77 31.00
N LYS A 175 3.70 -10.48 32.12
CA LYS A 175 4.35 -11.49 32.96
C LYS A 175 3.38 -12.52 33.59
N ASP A 176 2.09 -12.20 33.66
CA ASP A 176 1.06 -13.02 34.26
C ASP A 176 0.30 -13.83 33.17
N GLY A 177 0.64 -13.60 31.89
CA GLY A 177 0.13 -14.33 30.73
C GLY A 177 -1.06 -13.65 30.06
N HIS A 178 -1.42 -12.43 30.46
CA HIS A 178 -2.57 -11.72 29.91
C HIS A 178 -2.19 -10.96 28.64
N VAL A 179 -3.04 -11.03 27.61
CA VAL A 179 -2.81 -10.24 26.38
C VAL A 179 -2.86 -8.74 26.69
N THR A 180 -1.84 -8.01 26.25
CA THR A 180 -1.70 -6.58 26.54
C THR A 180 -2.43 -5.69 25.55
N GLY A 181 -2.91 -6.24 24.43
CA GLY A 181 -3.42 -5.45 23.31
C GLY A 181 -2.35 -5.05 22.28
N ASN A 182 -1.10 -5.45 22.48
CA ASN A 182 -0.04 -5.15 21.50
C ASN A 182 0.09 -6.35 20.55
N CYS A 183 -0.02 -6.09 19.25
CA CYS A 183 0.16 -7.10 18.20
C CYS A 183 1.42 -6.75 17.42
N ILE A 184 2.29 -7.73 17.20
CA ILE A 184 3.60 -7.54 16.54
C ILE A 184 3.64 -8.34 15.24
N GLU A 185 4.17 -7.72 14.19
CA GLU A 185 4.27 -8.21 12.81
C GLU A 185 2.94 -8.49 12.09
N GLY A 186 3.03 -8.48 10.75
CA GLY A 186 1.88 -8.48 9.84
C GLY A 186 0.84 -9.58 10.10
N ALA A 187 1.25 -10.80 10.47
CA ALA A 187 0.29 -11.89 10.69
C ALA A 187 -0.58 -11.68 11.94
N ALA A 188 -0.15 -10.86 12.91
CA ALA A 188 -0.95 -10.49 14.08
C ALA A 188 -1.78 -9.22 13.82
N GLU A 189 -1.23 -8.22 13.12
CA GLU A 189 -1.89 -6.92 12.94
C GLU A 189 -2.79 -6.80 11.71
N ILE A 190 -2.43 -7.40 10.56
CA ILE A 190 -3.14 -7.21 9.29
C ILE A 190 -4.62 -7.63 9.38
N PRO A 191 -4.98 -8.77 10.02
CA PRO A 191 -6.38 -9.13 10.18
C PRO A 191 -7.20 -8.08 10.92
N ILE A 192 -6.58 -7.33 11.85
CA ILE A 192 -7.24 -6.26 12.61
C ILE A 192 -7.29 -4.97 11.79
N ILE A 193 -6.18 -4.58 11.15
CA ILE A 193 -6.08 -3.35 10.35
C ILE A 193 -7.07 -3.39 9.18
N LEU A 194 -7.18 -4.54 8.50
CA LEU A 194 -7.98 -4.70 7.29
C LEU A 194 -9.39 -5.24 7.54
N ASP A 195 -9.82 -5.39 8.79
CA ASP A 195 -11.18 -5.89 9.10
C ASP A 195 -12.28 -4.96 8.58
N SER A 196 -11.94 -3.70 8.37
CA SER A 196 -12.77 -2.65 7.78
C SER A 196 -12.68 -2.66 6.24
N GLY A 197 -11.58 -3.20 5.68
CA GLY A 197 -11.37 -3.33 4.24
C GLY A 197 -12.34 -4.32 3.58
N MET A 198 -12.95 -5.22 4.36
CA MET A 198 -14.05 -6.07 3.88
C MET A 198 -15.35 -5.29 3.61
N GLU A 199 -15.41 -4.00 3.95
CA GLU A 199 -16.57 -3.13 3.70
C GLU A 199 -16.42 -2.28 2.42
N LEU A 200 -15.31 -2.40 1.67
CA LEU A 200 -15.11 -1.67 0.42
C LEU A 200 -16.08 -2.14 -0.67
N THR A 201 -16.66 -1.19 -1.40
CA THR A 201 -17.49 -1.49 -2.57
C THR A 201 -16.62 -1.82 -3.79
N ASP A 202 -17.17 -2.59 -4.73
CA ASP A 202 -16.51 -2.85 -6.02
C ASP A 202 -16.10 -1.55 -6.73
N GLU A 203 -16.92 -0.49 -6.61
CA GLU A 203 -16.63 0.83 -7.19
C GLU A 203 -15.39 1.50 -6.56
N GLN A 204 -15.22 1.40 -5.23
CA GLN A 204 -14.03 1.92 -4.54
C GLN A 204 -12.77 1.17 -4.98
N VAL A 205 -12.86 -0.16 -5.07
CA VAL A 205 -11.75 -1.01 -5.52
C VAL A 205 -11.36 -0.68 -6.96
N ASP A 206 -12.33 -0.62 -7.88
CA ASP A 206 -12.11 -0.29 -9.28
C ASP A 206 -11.49 1.10 -9.45
N ALA A 207 -11.99 2.10 -8.70
CA ALA A 207 -11.48 3.46 -8.79
C ALA A 207 -10.02 3.56 -8.32
N ALA A 208 -9.66 2.89 -7.23
CA ALA A 208 -8.30 2.87 -6.70
C ALA A 208 -7.33 2.09 -7.59
N LEU A 209 -7.75 0.92 -8.10
CA LEU A 209 -6.97 0.16 -9.09
C LEU A 209 -6.73 1.00 -10.34
N LYS A 210 -7.74 1.73 -10.83
CA LYS A 210 -7.58 2.61 -11.99
C LYS A 210 -6.55 3.71 -11.72
N ARG A 211 -6.60 4.38 -10.55
CA ARG A 211 -5.59 5.38 -10.18
C ARG A 211 -4.18 4.80 -10.13
N TRP A 212 -4.04 3.60 -9.55
CA TRP A 212 -2.76 2.92 -9.50
C TRP A 212 -2.23 2.54 -10.89
N ILE A 213 -3.09 2.05 -11.78
CA ILE A 213 -2.73 1.76 -13.19
C ILE A 213 -2.33 3.04 -13.92
N ASP A 214 -3.12 4.11 -13.81
CA ASP A 214 -2.85 5.39 -14.45
C ASP A 214 -1.48 5.95 -14.00
N PHE A 215 -1.21 5.89 -12.68
CA PHE A 215 0.09 6.24 -12.12
C PHE A 215 1.21 5.36 -12.69
N SER A 216 1.05 4.03 -12.67
CA SER A 216 2.06 3.10 -13.17
C SER A 216 2.43 3.38 -14.64
N VAL A 217 1.42 3.64 -15.48
CA VAL A 217 1.60 3.99 -16.90
C VAL A 217 2.31 5.34 -17.06
N GLU A 218 2.01 6.34 -16.24
CA GLU A 218 2.68 7.64 -16.25
C GLU A 218 4.20 7.49 -16.02
N TYR A 219 4.60 6.55 -15.17
CA TYR A 219 6.01 6.26 -14.87
C TYR A 219 6.63 5.17 -15.75
N GLY A 220 5.93 4.74 -16.80
CA GLY A 220 6.44 3.80 -17.80
C GLY A 220 6.40 2.32 -17.40
N VAL A 221 5.70 1.97 -16.30
CA VAL A 221 5.39 0.59 -15.94
C VAL A 221 4.18 0.14 -16.74
N CYS A 222 4.38 -0.87 -17.59
CA CYS A 222 3.40 -1.31 -18.58
C CYS A 222 2.90 -2.74 -18.36
N ALA A 223 3.53 -3.49 -17.43
CA ALA A 223 3.13 -4.85 -17.06
C ALA A 223 3.59 -5.18 -15.64
#